data_AF-A0A957GLH7-F1
#
_entry.id   AF-A0A957GLH7-F1
#
_cell.length_a   1.000
_cell.length_b   1.000
_cell.length_c   1.000
_cell.angle_alpha   90.00
_cell.angle_beta   90.00
_cell.angle_gamma   90.00
#
_symmetry.space_group_name_H-M   'P 1'
#
loop_
_entity.id
_entity.type
_entity.pdbx_description
1 polymer ?
#
loop_
_entity_poly.entity_id
_entity_poly.type
_entity_poly.pdbx_seq_one_letter_code
_entity_poly.pdbx_strand_id
1 'polypeptide(L)' 'MNPHYQSYLIRFHQRAGEAHWRAILEDAASGETLRFATELDLLRYVLRQLAQKGLAPPEPSPNRGESVQDKK' A
#
# COMPACT_ATOMS: atom_id res chain seq x y z
N MET A 1 1.16 -14.06 10.04
CA MET A 1 1.04 -13.07 8.96
C MET A 1 2.41 -12.41 8.82
N ASN A 2 3.03 -12.42 7.65
CA ASN A 2 4.37 -11.85 7.47
C ASN A 2 4.26 -10.31 7.55
N PRO A 3 4.97 -9.62 8.45
CA PRO A 3 4.80 -8.17 8.70
C PRO A 3 5.15 -7.29 7.49
N HIS A 4 5.78 -7.86 6.47
CA HIS A 4 6.13 -7.15 5.24
C HIS A 4 5.03 -7.13 4.18
N TYR A 5 3.91 -7.83 4.40
CA TYR A 5 2.83 -7.93 3.43
C TYR A 5 1.57 -7.25 3.95
N GLN A 6 1.13 -6.23 3.23
CA GLN A 6 -0.19 -5.65 3.38
C GLN A 6 -1.14 -6.28 2.37
N SER A 7 -2.28 -6.78 2.84
CA SER A 7 -3.28 -7.46 2.02
C SER A 7 -4.62 -6.74 2.11
N TYR A 8 -5.28 -6.60 0.96
CA TYR A 8 -6.58 -5.97 0.86
C TYR A 8 -7.56 -6.87 0.11
N LEU A 9 -8.82 -6.89 0.53
CA LEU A 9 -9.92 -7.43 -0.25
C LEU A 9 -10.59 -6.30 -1.02
N ILE A 10 -10.69 -6.45 -2.34
CA ILE A 10 -11.39 -5.50 -3.21
C ILE A 10 -12.68 -6.14 -3.72
N ARG A 11 -13.81 -5.46 -3.54
CA ARG A 11 -15.12 -5.87 -4.04
C ARG A 11 -15.68 -4.81 -4.97
N PHE A 12 -16.02 -5.22 -6.19
CA PHE A 12 -16.70 -4.37 -7.17
C PHE A 12 -18.17 -4.78 -7.27
N HIS A 13 -19.05 -3.79 -7.32
CA HIS A 13 -20.46 -4.02 -7.62
C HIS A 13 -20.98 -2.91 -8.51
N GLN A 14 -21.85 -3.26 -9.44
CA GLN A 14 -22.48 -2.33 -10.36
C GLN A 14 -23.98 -2.60 -10.35
N ARG A 15 -24.78 -1.54 -10.19
CA ARG A 15 -26.24 -1.66 -10.34
C ARG A 15 -26.63 -1.45 -11.80
N ALA A 16 -27.77 -2.02 -12.21
CA ALA A 16 -28.33 -1.76 -13.53
C ALA A 16 -28.54 -0.24 -13.73
N GLY A 17 -27.98 0.30 -14.82
CA GLY A 17 -28.04 1.73 -15.14
C GLY A 17 -26.91 2.59 -14.58
N GLU A 18 -25.98 2.05 -13.77
CA GLU A 18 -24.77 2.77 -13.38
C GLU A 18 -23.67 2.62 -14.45
N ALA A 19 -23.01 3.73 -14.81
CA ALA A 19 -21.92 3.72 -15.79
C ALA A 19 -20.59 3.19 -15.24
N HIS A 20 -20.45 3.15 -13.91
CA HIS A 20 -19.21 2.81 -13.21
C HIS A 20 -19.47 1.75 -12.14
N TRP A 21 -18.40 1.04 -11.76
CA TRP A 21 -18.44 0.09 -10.66
C TRP A 21 -18.18 0.82 -9.35
N ARG A 22 -19.06 0.63 -8.38
CA ARG A 22 -18.77 1.01 -7.00
C ARG A 22 -17.78 0.00 -6.43
N ALA A 23 -16.78 0.51 -5.72
CA ALA A 23 -15.71 -0.33 -5.20
C ALA A 23 -15.65 -0.25 -3.67
N ILE A 24 -15.31 -1.37 -3.04
CA ILE A 24 -15.09 -1.48 -1.60
C ILE A 24 -13.69 -2.04 -1.41
N LEU A 25 -12.87 -1.36 -0.61
CA LEU A 25 -11.55 -1.81 -0.19
C LEU A 25 -11.63 -2.16 1.30
N GLU A 26 -11.23 -3.37 1.65
CA GLU A 26 -11.16 -3.82 3.04
C GLU A 26 -9.73 -4.22 3.38
N ASP A 27 -9.19 -3.62 4.43
CA ASP A 27 -7.87 -3.96 4.96
C ASP A 27 -7.98 -5.26 5.77
N ALA A 28 -7.28 -6.31 5.34
CA ALA A 28 -7.37 -7.61 5.98
C ALA A 28 -6.72 -7.64 7.39
N ALA A 29 -5.87 -6.67 7.72
CA ALA A 29 -5.21 -6.59 9.02
C ALA A 29 -6.04 -5.80 10.03
N SER A 30 -6.62 -4.66 9.64
CA SER A 30 -7.41 -3.81 10.54
C SER A 30 -8.92 -4.08 10.48
N GLY A 31 -9.40 -4.74 9.42
CA GLY A 31 -10.83 -4.85 9.11
C GLY A 31 -11.46 -3.53 8.64
N GLU A 32 -10.67 -2.48 8.46
CA GLU A 32 -11.17 -1.18 8.02
C GLU A 32 -11.73 -1.30 6.60
N THR A 33 -12.90 -0.70 6.38
CA THR A 33 -13.60 -0.75 5.09
C THR A 33 -13.80 0.65 4.53
N LEU A 34 -13.29 0.88 3.32
CA LEU A 34 -13.48 2.10 2.54
C LEU A 34 -14.37 1.84 1.34
N ARG A 35 -15.25 2.81 1.03
CA ARG A 35 -16.19 2.73 -0.09
C ARG A 35 -15.90 3.84 -1.08
N PHE A 36 -15.89 3.49 -2.35
CA PHE A 36 -15.59 4.38 -3.46
C PHE A 36 -16.77 4.41 -4.43
N ALA A 37 -17.05 5.60 -4.96
CA ALA A 37 -18.12 5.80 -5.93
C ALA A 37 -17.78 5.16 -7.29
N THR A 38 -16.49 5.10 -7.63
CA THR A 38 -15.98 4.54 -8.89
C THR A 38 -14.74 3.67 -8.66
N GLU A 39 -14.45 2.77 -9.60
CA GLU A 39 -13.22 1.99 -9.64
C GLU A 39 -11.97 2.88 -9.75
N LEU A 40 -12.07 4.03 -10.43
CA LEU A 40 -10.97 4.98 -10.62
C LEU A 40 -10.58 5.65 -9.30
N ASP A 41 -11.55 5.98 -8.45
CA ASP A 41 -11.28 6.58 -7.15
C ASP A 41 -10.55 5.60 -6.21
N LEU A 42 -10.93 4.32 -6.25
CA LEU A 42 -10.20 3.27 -5.53
C LEU A 42 -8.76 3.15 -6.04
N LEU A 43 -8.55 3.12 -7.36
CA LEU A 43 -7.22 3.01 -7.94
C LEU A 43 -6.33 4.20 -7.55
N ARG A 44 -6.86 5.42 -7.62
CA ARG A 44 -6.17 6.64 -7.19
C ARG A 44 -5.79 6.59 -5.71
N TYR A 45 -6.68 6.09 -4.87
CA TYR A 45 -6.41 5.91 -3.45
C TYR A 45 -5.26 4.92 -3.21
N VAL A 46 -5.31 3.73 -3.84
CA VAL A 46 -4.27 2.71 -3.68
C VAL A 46 -2.91 3.22 -4.17
N LEU A 47 -2.87 3.88 -5.34
CA LEU A 47 -1.63 4.46 -5.86
C LEU A 47 -1.06 5.53 -4.92
N ARG A 48 -1.91 6.37 -4.34
CA ARG A 48 -1.47 7.37 -3.35
C ARG A 48 -0.89 6.71 -2.10
N GLN A 49 -1.52 5.66 -1.59
CA GLN A 49 -1.02 4.91 -0.43
C GLN A 49 0.34 4.27 -0.71
N LEU A 50 0.50 3.66 -1.89
CA LEU A 50 1.76 3.08 -2.31
C LEU A 50 2.86 4.13 -2.49
N ALA A 51 2.52 5.29 -3.07
CA ALA A 51 3.47 6.40 -3.21
C ALA A 51 3.94 6.94 -1.85
N GLN A 52 3.03 7.09 -0.89
CA GLN A 52 3.36 7.52 0.48
C GLN A 52 4.23 6.50 1.21
N LYS A 53 3.96 5.21 1.05
CA LYS A 53 4.77 4.14 1.66
C LYS A 53 6.14 3.97 0.99
N GLY A 54 6.23 4.18 -0.33
CA GLY A 54 7.48 4.14 -1.09
C GLY A 54 8.37 5.37 -0.91
N LEU A 55 7.88 6.43 -0.26
CA LEU A 55 8.62 7.66 0.07
C LEU A 55 9.35 7.59 1.43
N ALA A 56 9.23 6.49 2.17
CA ALA A 56 10.11 6.26 3.31
C ALA A 56 11.55 6.09 2.78
N PRO A 57 12.50 6.99 3.12
CA PRO A 57 13.89 6.76 2.75
C PRO A 57 14.29 5.38 3.30
N PRO A 58 14.99 4.54 2.53
CA PRO A 58 15.50 3.29 3.07
C PRO A 58 16.29 3.64 4.33
N GLU A 59 15.96 2.99 5.45
CA GLU A 59 16.71 3.20 6.69
C GLU A 59 18.21 3.07 6.37
N PRO A 60 19.04 4.04 6.78
CA PRO A 60 20.47 3.91 6.59
C PRO A 60 20.90 2.61 7.28
N SER A 61 21.32 1.62 6.47
CA SER A 61 21.73 0.32 6.99
C SER A 61 22.79 0.53 8.05
N PRO A 62 22.58 0.08 9.30
CA PRO A 62 23.59 0.17 10.34
C PRO A 62 24.57 -0.97 10.08
N ASN A 63 25.51 -0.76 9.16
CA ASN A 63 26.85 -1.36 9.13
C ASN A 63 27.47 -1.25 7.72
N ARG A 64 28.27 -0.21 7.52
CA ARG A 64 29.62 -0.45 7.04
C ARG A 64 30.57 0.20 8.03
N GLY A 65 30.89 -0.53 9.09
CA GLY A 65 32.09 -0.27 9.85
C GLY A 65 33.28 -0.37 8.90
N GLU A 66 33.68 0.74 8.30
CA GLU A 66 35.03 0.89 7.78
C GLU A 66 35.97 1.02 8.97
N SER A 67 36.23 -0.11 9.63
CA SER A 67 37.49 -0.33 10.31
C SER A 67 38.55 -0.54 9.22
N VAL A 68 39.00 0.54 8.58
CA VAL A 68 40.30 0.52 7.91
C VAL A 68 41.34 0.67 9.00
N GLN A 69 41.64 -0.48 9.59
CA GLN A 69 42.72 -0.66 10.53
C GLN A 69 44.03 -0.59 9.74
N ASP A 70 44.80 0.42 10.08
CA ASP A 70 46.23 0.59 9.85
C ASP A 70 46.98 -0.75 9.66
N LYS A 71 47.68 -0.91 8.53
CA LYS A 71 48.79 -1.85 8.46
C LYS A 71 49.78 -1.53 7.33
N LYS A 72 50.87 -0.91 7.78
CA LYS A 72 52.27 -1.06 7.36
C LYS A 72 52.79 -0.32 6.14
#